data_AF-A0A8J9UME8-F1
#
_entry.id   AF-A0A8J9UME8-F1
#
_cell.length_a   1.000
_cell.length_b   1.000
_cell.length_c   1.000
_cell.angle_alpha   90.00
_cell.angle_beta   90.00
_cell.angle_gamma   90.00
#
_symmetry.space_group_name_H-M   'P 1'
#
loop_
_entity.id
_entity.type
_entity.pdbx_description
1 polymer ?
#
loop_
_entity_poly.entity_id
_entity_poly.type
_entity_poly.pdbx_seq_one_letter_code
_entity_poly.pdbx_strand_id
1 'polypeptide(L)'
;MNEDINVVFIIPLDCRSENECSEEMQLAFTACEQHSGGGIKAQWVHQSQWKKFDGLTKRDVFVLSEFEGELFKKLKTTKCLLVGPRCLSCCLTEGTPIPSRLEPVFTIAMRGLVVTASGLSKQQKEHIKQRVQWMGGLYNTVLTEDTTHLISDTVLSDKYIKSVEKGIPIMKETWVDAVWQASLHLNISGASSDFDEHKLPAFANLQVTTSGILKKEKQNIIKLVNENGGVFSGAFQSETTDVVVLTKDGVGSEKYKAALEYGKACVLPSWVVDSASKGVALPLAKYRVAGASTSSPLAEHRLPDMSLNFSRITNLRPPSNYVDETRSADVSTMSGRMKLSQETKKSNETTIDKDMLAEFENFDMSLIKKAGPIFDGFCIWITGLSGVCRERASACVSRCGGVRYDCAHARVTHAVAPVGPRRAPPPPRCRQCRCCAPTGCCAASPTAARWRRLTF
;
A
#
# COMPACT_ATOMS: atom_id res chain seq x y z
N MET A 1 -10.69 -21.54 44.46
CA MET A 1 -10.79 -22.57 43.43
C MET A 1 -9.95 -22.11 42.25
N ASN A 2 -8.66 -22.43 42.24
CA ASN A 2 -7.85 -22.23 41.03
C ASN A 2 -8.23 -23.35 40.08
N GLU A 3 -8.89 -23.02 38.98
CA GLU A 3 -9.25 -23.98 37.95
C GLU A 3 -8.03 -24.22 37.07
N ASP A 4 -7.62 -25.49 36.96
CA ASP A 4 -6.40 -25.87 36.26
C ASP A 4 -6.47 -25.59 34.75
N ILE A 5 -5.33 -25.21 34.16
CA ILE A 5 -5.12 -25.03 32.72
C ILE A 5 -4.58 -26.34 32.15
N ASN A 6 -5.24 -26.87 31.13
CA ASN A 6 -4.80 -28.09 30.43
C ASN A 6 -3.92 -27.68 29.25
N VAL A 7 -2.67 -28.15 29.23
CA VAL A 7 -1.74 -27.92 28.13
C VAL A 7 -1.50 -29.23 27.39
N VAL A 8 -1.81 -29.25 26.11
CA VAL A 8 -1.68 -30.43 25.25
C VAL A 8 -0.58 -30.16 24.22
N PHE A 9 0.52 -30.86 24.35
CA PHE A 9 1.61 -30.85 23.37
C PHE A 9 1.30 -31.86 22.28
N ILE A 10 1.15 -31.39 21.06
CA ILE A 10 0.87 -32.26 19.92
C ILE A 10 2.18 -32.75 19.33
N ILE A 11 2.35 -34.08 19.29
CA ILE A 11 3.44 -34.72 18.57
C ILE A 11 3.07 -34.73 17.07
N PRO A 12 3.88 -34.11 16.20
CA PRO A 12 3.65 -34.09 14.75
C PRO A 12 3.60 -35.50 14.14
N LEU A 13 2.96 -35.66 12.98
CA LEU A 13 2.78 -36.97 12.31
C LEU A 13 4.10 -37.63 11.88
N ASP A 14 5.15 -36.84 11.67
CA ASP A 14 6.50 -37.26 11.32
C ASP A 14 7.31 -37.76 12.52
N CYS A 15 6.87 -37.45 13.75
CA CYS A 15 7.51 -37.86 14.99
C CYS A 15 6.78 -39.06 15.62
N ARG A 16 7.53 -40.09 16.06
CA ARG A 16 6.94 -41.29 16.70
C ARG A 16 6.69 -41.11 18.19
N SER A 17 7.46 -40.24 18.83
CA SER A 17 7.42 -40.01 20.28
C SER A 17 7.82 -38.59 20.63
N GLU A 18 7.58 -38.18 21.87
CA GLU A 18 7.94 -36.86 22.42
C GLU A 18 9.45 -36.54 22.29
N ASN A 19 10.32 -37.55 22.31
CA ASN A 19 11.77 -37.37 22.21
C ASN A 19 12.25 -36.97 20.80
N GLU A 20 11.43 -37.20 19.77
CA GLU A 20 11.74 -36.81 18.39
C GLU A 20 11.25 -35.39 18.07
N CYS A 21 10.48 -34.77 18.96
CA CYS A 21 10.03 -33.38 18.82
C CYS A 21 11.20 -32.40 18.97
N SER A 22 11.03 -31.18 18.43
CA SER A 22 12.06 -30.13 18.47
C SER A 22 12.49 -29.76 19.90
N GLU A 23 13.73 -29.24 20.03
CA GLU A 23 14.27 -28.79 21.31
C GLU A 23 13.36 -27.75 21.98
N GLU A 24 12.73 -26.86 21.21
CA GLU A 24 11.80 -25.87 21.76
C GLU A 24 10.56 -26.51 22.38
N MET A 25 10.04 -27.58 21.79
CA MET A 25 8.89 -28.32 22.33
C MET A 25 9.25 -28.99 23.65
N GLN A 26 10.43 -29.60 23.72
CA GLN A 26 10.93 -30.24 24.95
C GLN A 26 11.15 -29.19 26.06
N LEU A 27 11.80 -28.07 25.74
CA LEU A 27 12.02 -26.95 26.68
C LEU A 27 10.70 -26.38 27.19
N ALA A 28 9.71 -26.20 26.32
CA ALA A 28 8.39 -25.71 26.70
C ALA A 28 7.65 -26.69 27.62
N PHE A 29 7.78 -28.00 27.39
CA PHE A 29 7.19 -29.02 28.28
C PHE A 29 7.84 -29.01 29.65
N THR A 30 9.17 -28.99 29.73
CA THR A 30 9.90 -28.89 31.00
C THR A 30 9.51 -27.62 31.78
N ALA A 31 9.32 -26.49 31.09
CA ALA A 31 8.85 -25.25 31.72
C ALA A 31 7.44 -25.41 32.33
N CYS A 32 6.54 -26.18 31.69
CA CYS A 32 5.23 -26.51 32.26
C CYS A 32 5.32 -27.40 33.50
N GLU A 33 6.20 -28.40 33.50
CA GLU A 33 6.39 -29.30 34.64
C GLU A 33 6.81 -28.52 35.90
N GLN A 34 7.73 -27.56 35.75
CA GLN A 34 8.15 -26.67 36.84
C GLN A 34 6.99 -25.86 37.43
N HIS A 35 5.94 -25.60 36.65
CA HIS A 35 4.76 -24.83 37.05
C HIS A 35 3.54 -25.71 37.34
N SER A 36 3.71 -27.04 37.46
CA SER A 36 2.60 -27.97 37.70
C SER A 36 1.90 -27.74 39.05
N GLY A 37 2.63 -27.25 40.05
CA GLY A 37 2.05 -26.80 41.33
C GLY A 37 1.20 -25.52 41.24
N GLY A 38 1.30 -24.79 40.13
CA GLY A 38 0.53 -23.57 39.84
C GLY A 38 -0.80 -23.81 39.11
N GLY A 39 -1.21 -25.07 38.92
CA GLY A 39 -2.45 -25.43 38.22
C GLY A 39 -2.27 -25.62 36.70
N ILE A 40 -1.04 -25.83 36.21
CA ILE A 40 -0.79 -26.19 34.81
C ILE A 40 -0.68 -27.71 34.70
N LYS A 41 -1.48 -28.34 33.84
CA LYS A 41 -1.45 -29.78 33.57
C LYS A 41 -1.01 -30.03 32.14
N ALA A 42 0.26 -30.39 31.95
CA ALA A 42 0.82 -30.68 30.64
C ALA A 42 0.73 -32.17 30.29
N GLN A 43 0.44 -32.49 29.03
CA GLN A 43 0.45 -33.86 28.50
C GLN A 43 0.85 -33.87 27.02
N TRP A 44 1.48 -34.95 26.58
CA TRP A 44 1.76 -35.22 25.17
C TRP A 44 0.65 -36.03 24.53
N VAL A 45 0.25 -35.66 23.32
CA VAL A 45 -0.71 -36.43 22.52
C VAL A 45 -0.23 -36.47 21.08
N HIS A 46 -0.21 -37.67 20.49
CA HIS A 46 0.13 -37.82 19.09
C HIS A 46 -0.98 -37.27 18.18
N GLN A 47 -0.62 -36.54 17.13
CA GLN A 47 -1.58 -35.88 16.23
C GLN A 47 -2.65 -36.84 15.67
N SER A 48 -2.30 -38.09 15.38
CA SER A 48 -3.25 -39.11 14.88
C SER A 48 -4.28 -39.57 15.91
N GLN A 49 -4.01 -39.38 17.21
CA GLN A 49 -4.86 -39.79 18.31
C GLN A 49 -5.88 -38.71 18.68
N TRP A 50 -5.59 -37.44 18.36
CA TRP A 50 -6.47 -36.33 18.69
C TRP A 50 -7.70 -36.26 17.76
N LYS A 51 -8.86 -36.66 18.28
CA LYS A 51 -10.14 -36.61 17.54
C LYS A 51 -11.23 -35.79 18.25
N LYS A 52 -10.94 -35.25 19.43
CA LYS A 52 -11.90 -34.53 20.27
C LYS A 52 -11.83 -33.03 19.99
N PHE A 53 -12.80 -32.50 19.26
CA PHE A 53 -12.89 -31.05 18.98
C PHE A 53 -14.04 -30.36 19.73
N ASP A 54 -14.95 -31.14 20.31
CA ASP A 54 -16.12 -30.63 21.02
C ASP A 54 -15.79 -30.30 22.48
N GLY A 55 -16.37 -29.19 22.97
CA GLY A 55 -16.27 -28.76 24.37
C GLY A 55 -14.94 -28.11 24.76
N LEU A 56 -14.06 -27.79 23.81
CA LEU A 56 -12.81 -27.08 24.08
C LEU A 56 -13.08 -25.63 24.51
N THR A 57 -12.31 -25.18 25.50
CA THR A 57 -12.44 -23.86 26.13
C THR A 57 -11.11 -23.11 26.11
N LYS A 58 -11.11 -21.86 26.57
CA LYS A 58 -9.88 -21.06 26.72
C LYS A 58 -8.89 -21.62 27.76
N ARG A 59 -9.28 -22.66 28.50
CA ARG A 59 -8.40 -23.36 29.47
C ARG A 59 -7.64 -24.50 28.82
N ASP A 60 -8.02 -24.88 27.60
CA ASP A 60 -7.35 -25.91 26.83
C ASP A 60 -6.36 -25.22 25.87
N VAL A 61 -5.07 -25.34 26.19
CA VAL A 61 -3.96 -24.76 25.45
C VAL A 61 -3.31 -25.86 24.62
N PHE A 62 -3.22 -25.67 23.31
CA PHE A 62 -2.57 -26.60 22.40
C PHE A 62 -1.24 -26.01 21.95
N VAL A 63 -0.19 -26.79 22.13
CA VAL A 63 1.16 -26.45 21.69
C VAL A 63 1.45 -27.19 20.39
N LEU A 64 1.70 -26.42 19.33
CA LEU A 64 1.99 -26.93 17.98
C LEU A 64 3.38 -26.45 17.54
N SER A 65 4.18 -27.35 16.98
CA SER A 65 5.48 -27.00 16.37
C SER A 65 5.31 -26.13 15.13
N GLU A 66 4.21 -26.28 14.40
CA GLU A 66 3.90 -25.53 13.19
C GLU A 66 2.41 -25.17 13.15
N PHE A 67 2.10 -23.97 12.64
CA PHE A 67 0.72 -23.50 12.45
C PHE A 67 0.19 -23.84 11.05
N GLU A 68 0.33 -25.11 10.68
CA GLU A 68 -0.07 -25.65 9.39
C GLU A 68 -0.79 -27.01 9.52
N GLY A 69 -1.31 -27.51 8.41
CA GLY A 69 -2.01 -28.81 8.37
C GLY A 69 -3.49 -28.77 8.79
N GLU A 70 -4.14 -29.93 8.72
CA GLU A 70 -5.57 -30.08 9.00
C GLU A 70 -5.93 -29.93 10.47
N LEU A 71 -5.07 -30.43 11.36
CA LEU A 71 -5.29 -30.36 12.80
C LEU A 71 -5.34 -28.89 13.24
N PHE A 72 -4.35 -28.08 12.85
CA PHE A 72 -4.34 -26.65 13.14
C PHE A 72 -5.60 -25.95 12.63
N LYS A 73 -6.00 -26.22 11.37
CA LYS A 73 -7.22 -25.63 10.79
C LYS A 73 -8.47 -25.98 11.59
N LYS A 74 -8.61 -27.23 12.05
CA LYS A 74 -9.74 -27.68 12.89
C LYS A 74 -9.68 -27.02 14.26
N LEU A 75 -8.54 -27.05 14.95
CA LEU A 75 -8.37 -26.44 16.27
C LEU A 75 -8.66 -24.94 16.24
N LYS A 76 -8.26 -24.23 15.18
CA LYS A 76 -8.50 -22.79 14.99
C LYS A 76 -9.99 -22.43 14.96
N THR A 77 -10.87 -23.37 14.61
CA THR A 77 -12.34 -23.17 14.63
C THR A 77 -12.97 -23.37 16.01
N THR A 78 -12.20 -23.86 16.99
CA THR A 78 -12.67 -24.10 18.36
C THR A 78 -12.36 -22.91 19.27
N LYS A 79 -12.70 -23.00 20.56
CA LYS A 79 -12.40 -21.95 21.56
C LYS A 79 -11.11 -22.21 22.34
N CYS A 80 -10.30 -23.17 21.91
CA CYS A 80 -9.01 -23.45 22.54
C CYS A 80 -7.99 -22.34 22.25
N LEU A 81 -6.94 -22.29 23.06
CA LEU A 81 -5.79 -21.43 22.82
C LEU A 81 -4.75 -22.20 22.02
N LEU A 82 -4.29 -21.63 20.91
CA LEU A 82 -3.24 -22.22 20.08
C LEU A 82 -1.95 -21.44 20.28
N VAL A 83 -0.91 -22.12 20.77
CA VAL A 83 0.38 -21.50 21.05
C VAL A 83 1.52 -22.27 20.40
N GLY A 84 2.58 -21.55 20.04
CA GLY A 84 3.85 -22.17 19.70
C GLY A 84 4.66 -22.51 20.96
N PRO A 85 5.61 -23.46 20.86
CA PRO A 85 6.45 -23.85 22.00
C PRO A 85 7.22 -22.67 22.59
N ARG A 86 7.78 -21.80 21.73
CA ARG A 86 8.53 -20.62 22.21
C ARG A 86 7.62 -19.62 22.92
N CYS A 87 6.41 -19.37 22.41
CA CYS A 87 5.44 -18.53 23.10
C CYS A 87 5.22 -19.02 24.53
N LEU A 88 4.93 -20.31 24.70
CA LEU A 88 4.66 -20.89 26.02
C LEU A 88 5.89 -20.86 26.93
N SER A 89 7.06 -21.29 26.43
CA SER A 89 8.32 -21.29 27.18
C SER A 89 8.69 -19.89 27.69
N CYS A 90 8.64 -18.87 26.82
CA CYS A 90 8.90 -17.49 27.22
C CYS A 90 7.87 -16.98 28.24
N CYS A 91 6.57 -17.30 28.07
CA CYS A 91 5.55 -16.88 29.02
C CYS A 91 5.81 -17.41 30.43
N LEU A 92 6.11 -18.70 30.54
CA LEU A 92 6.35 -19.35 31.83
C LEU A 92 7.65 -18.87 32.47
N THR A 93 8.72 -18.73 31.68
CA THR A 93 10.03 -18.28 32.18
C THR A 93 10.00 -16.84 32.66
N GLU A 94 9.28 -15.96 31.96
CA GLU A 94 9.14 -14.54 32.31
C GLU A 94 8.04 -14.28 33.35
N GLY A 95 7.28 -15.30 33.76
CA GLY A 95 6.12 -15.15 34.65
C GLY A 95 4.99 -14.31 34.04
N THR A 96 4.90 -14.26 32.72
CA THR A 96 3.84 -13.53 32.01
C THR A 96 2.67 -14.46 31.66
N PRO A 97 1.41 -13.96 31.65
CA PRO A 97 0.27 -14.80 31.34
C PRO A 97 0.33 -15.29 29.88
N ILE A 98 -0.08 -16.55 29.67
CA ILE A 98 -0.28 -17.11 28.34
C ILE A 98 -1.31 -16.23 27.61
N PRO A 99 -1.08 -15.87 26.33
CA PRO A 99 -2.03 -15.06 25.56
C PRO A 99 -3.43 -15.68 25.59
N SER A 100 -4.39 -14.99 26.22
CA SER A 100 -5.77 -15.48 26.38
C SER A 100 -6.66 -15.19 25.17
N ARG A 101 -6.06 -14.83 24.04
CA ARG A 101 -6.72 -14.50 22.77
C ARG A 101 -6.98 -15.76 21.96
N LEU A 102 -8.07 -15.78 21.20
CA LEU A 102 -8.43 -16.94 20.36
C LEU A 102 -7.58 -17.01 19.09
N GLU A 103 -6.95 -15.90 18.71
CA GLU A 103 -5.96 -15.88 17.65
C GLU A 103 -4.72 -16.72 18.04
N PRO A 104 -4.24 -17.60 17.15
CA PRO A 104 -3.04 -18.38 17.40
C PRO A 104 -1.81 -17.50 17.63
N VAL A 105 -0.99 -17.83 18.63
CA VAL A 105 0.24 -17.09 18.97
C VAL A 105 1.45 -18.03 19.01
N PHE A 106 2.30 -17.95 18.00
CA PHE A 106 3.48 -18.78 17.84
C PHE A 106 4.68 -18.31 18.67
N THR A 107 4.93 -16.99 18.67
CA THR A 107 5.97 -16.31 19.49
C THR A 107 5.40 -15.08 20.16
N ILE A 108 6.16 -14.45 21.05
CA ILE A 108 5.77 -13.22 21.75
C ILE A 108 6.48 -11.97 21.23
N ALA A 109 7.14 -12.04 20.06
CA ALA A 109 8.04 -10.98 19.61
C ALA A 109 7.35 -9.64 19.35
N MET A 110 6.07 -9.63 19.00
CA MET A 110 5.26 -8.42 18.82
C MET A 110 4.26 -8.19 19.96
N ARG A 111 4.45 -8.85 21.11
CA ARG A 111 3.60 -8.64 22.28
C ARG A 111 3.59 -7.17 22.68
N GLY A 112 2.39 -6.62 22.85
CA GLY A 112 2.18 -5.21 23.20
C GLY A 112 2.26 -4.25 22.01
N LEU A 113 2.60 -4.72 20.80
CA LEU A 113 2.60 -3.88 19.61
C LEU A 113 1.22 -3.85 18.96
N VAL A 114 0.80 -2.65 18.57
CA VAL A 114 -0.36 -2.40 17.72
C VAL A 114 0.14 -1.88 16.38
N VAL A 115 -0.15 -2.63 15.32
CA VAL A 115 0.38 -2.42 13.97
C VAL A 115 -0.75 -2.07 13.01
N THR A 116 -0.52 -1.08 12.16
CA THR A 116 -1.43 -0.71 11.06
C THR A 116 -0.66 -0.71 9.74
N ALA A 117 -1.33 -1.00 8.63
CA ALA A 117 -0.74 -0.96 7.29
C ALA A 117 -1.35 0.14 6.40
N SER A 118 -0.54 0.69 5.48
CA SER A 118 -0.94 1.69 4.49
C SER A 118 -0.23 1.52 3.14
N GLY A 119 -0.93 1.76 2.02
CA GLY A 119 -0.33 1.71 0.67
C GLY A 119 -0.02 0.30 0.15
N LEU A 120 -0.46 -0.74 0.83
CA LEU A 120 -0.20 -2.14 0.50
C LEU A 120 -1.42 -2.83 -0.10
N SER A 121 -1.20 -3.86 -0.91
CA SER A 121 -2.27 -4.69 -1.48
C SER A 121 -3.00 -5.49 -0.39
N LYS A 122 -4.21 -5.97 -0.70
CA LYS A 122 -4.99 -6.79 0.24
C LYS A 122 -4.25 -8.05 0.69
N GLN A 123 -3.49 -8.70 -0.22
CA GLN A 123 -2.73 -9.90 0.09
C GLN A 123 -1.58 -9.61 1.06
N GLN A 124 -0.83 -8.53 0.83
CA GLN A 124 0.24 -8.08 1.74
C GLN A 124 -0.33 -7.72 3.13
N LYS A 125 -1.45 -6.98 3.18
CA LYS A 125 -2.13 -6.64 4.44
C LYS A 125 -2.56 -7.90 5.23
N GLU A 126 -3.04 -8.94 4.56
CA GLU A 126 -3.44 -10.18 5.23
C GLU A 126 -2.22 -10.99 5.73
N HIS A 127 -1.13 -11.03 4.95
CA HIS A 127 0.14 -11.63 5.39
C HIS A 127 0.70 -10.95 6.64
N ILE A 128 0.76 -9.61 6.62
CA ILE A 128 1.17 -8.79 7.77
C ILE A 128 0.29 -9.09 8.98
N LYS A 129 -1.04 -9.05 8.81
CA LYS A 129 -1.99 -9.33 9.88
C LYS A 129 -1.74 -10.70 10.50
N GLN A 130 -1.59 -11.73 9.68
CA GLN A 130 -1.34 -13.09 10.15
C GLN A 130 -0.05 -13.17 10.96
N ARG A 131 1.06 -12.64 10.44
CA ARG A 131 2.36 -12.66 11.10
C ARG A 131 2.36 -11.87 12.41
N VAL A 132 1.79 -10.67 12.42
CA VAL A 132 1.65 -9.84 13.63
C VAL A 132 0.87 -10.58 14.72
N GLN A 133 -0.26 -11.20 14.36
CA GLN A 133 -1.08 -11.98 15.30
C GLN A 133 -0.31 -13.19 15.84
N TRP A 134 0.40 -13.92 14.96
CA TRP A 134 1.22 -15.06 15.35
C TRP A 134 2.41 -14.68 16.24
N MET A 135 2.88 -13.44 16.19
CA MET A 135 3.90 -12.93 17.10
C MET A 135 3.32 -12.27 18.36
N GLY A 136 2.02 -12.40 18.61
CA GLY A 136 1.35 -11.88 19.80
C GLY A 136 1.02 -10.38 19.76
N GLY A 137 1.17 -9.74 18.59
CA GLY A 137 0.76 -8.35 18.36
C GLY A 137 -0.71 -8.19 17.98
N LEU A 138 -1.13 -6.94 17.84
CA LEU A 138 -2.44 -6.54 17.36
C LEU A 138 -2.33 -5.88 15.99
N TYR A 139 -3.24 -6.23 15.08
CA TYR A 139 -3.32 -5.61 13.77
C TYR A 139 -4.64 -4.87 13.60
N ASN A 140 -4.56 -3.56 13.39
CA ASN A 140 -5.72 -2.69 13.17
C ASN A 140 -5.72 -2.17 11.73
N THR A 141 -6.89 -2.19 11.09
CA THR A 141 -7.08 -1.62 9.75
C THR A 141 -7.12 -0.09 9.78
N VAL A 142 -7.54 0.48 10.91
CA VAL A 142 -7.62 1.93 11.15
C VAL A 142 -6.44 2.36 12.00
N LEU A 143 -5.87 3.54 11.68
CA LEU A 143 -4.84 4.15 12.51
C LEU A 143 -5.49 4.74 13.76
N THR A 144 -5.18 4.19 14.92
CA THR A 144 -5.75 4.54 16.23
C THR A 144 -4.70 5.21 17.13
N GLU A 145 -5.09 5.67 18.31
CA GLU A 145 -4.15 6.34 19.25
C GLU A 145 -3.17 5.37 19.90
N ASP A 146 -3.56 4.11 20.09
CA ASP A 146 -2.74 3.02 20.60
C ASP A 146 -1.80 2.43 19.53
N THR A 147 -1.84 2.92 18.29
CA THR A 147 -0.97 2.41 17.22
C THR A 147 0.50 2.69 17.53
N THR A 148 1.27 1.62 17.66
CA THR A 148 2.70 1.66 17.98
C THR A 148 3.58 1.75 16.73
N HIS A 149 3.19 1.11 15.63
CA HIS A 149 3.98 1.02 14.40
C HIS A 149 3.07 1.10 13.17
N LEU A 150 3.53 1.81 12.14
CA LEU A 150 2.91 1.82 10.82
C LEU A 150 3.78 1.05 9.84
N ILE A 151 3.22 0.10 9.10
CA ILE A 151 3.86 -0.49 7.94
C ILE A 151 3.36 0.21 6.69
N SER A 152 4.26 0.72 5.86
CA SER A 152 3.84 1.38 4.62
C SER A 152 4.78 1.16 3.46
N ASP A 153 4.21 1.20 2.26
CA ASP A 153 4.92 1.21 0.97
C ASP A 153 4.85 2.59 0.30
N THR A 154 4.23 3.57 0.94
CA THR A 154 4.06 4.93 0.41
C THR A 154 4.18 5.98 1.49
N VAL A 155 4.80 7.10 1.16
CA VAL A 155 4.95 8.25 2.05
C VAL A 155 3.86 9.32 1.85
N LEU A 156 2.90 9.09 0.95
CA LEU A 156 1.87 10.07 0.59
C LEU A 156 0.51 9.84 1.26
N SER A 157 0.35 8.73 1.99
CA SER A 157 -0.93 8.40 2.61
C SER A 157 -1.22 9.24 3.86
N ASP A 158 -2.49 9.49 4.15
CA ASP A 158 -2.89 10.22 5.37
C ASP A 158 -2.42 9.50 6.64
N LYS A 159 -2.42 8.16 6.63
CA LYS A 159 -1.88 7.35 7.73
C LYS A 159 -0.39 7.63 7.94
N TYR A 160 0.39 7.71 6.87
CA TYR A 160 1.81 8.06 6.95
C TYR A 160 2.02 9.44 7.56
N ILE A 161 1.32 10.45 7.02
CA ILE A 161 1.42 11.84 7.48
C ILE A 161 1.09 11.93 8.98
N LYS A 162 0.00 11.28 9.41
CA LYS A 162 -0.41 11.25 10.82
C LYS A 162 0.59 10.49 11.70
N SER A 163 1.19 9.41 11.22
CA SER A 163 2.24 8.69 11.94
C SER A 163 3.49 9.54 12.13
N VAL A 164 3.91 10.30 11.10
CA VAL A 164 5.03 11.25 11.23
C VAL A 164 4.72 12.34 12.25
N GLU A 165 3.52 12.91 12.23
CA GLU A 165 3.08 13.93 13.21
C GLU A 165 3.10 13.40 14.65
N LYS A 166 2.74 12.13 14.85
CA LYS A 166 2.71 11.47 16.16
C LYS A 166 4.05 10.86 16.59
N GLY A 167 5.07 10.88 15.72
CA GLY A 167 6.35 10.21 15.98
C GLY A 167 6.25 8.67 16.03
N ILE A 168 5.21 8.10 15.40
CA ILE A 168 5.05 6.64 15.28
C ILE A 168 6.08 6.12 14.28
N PRO A 169 6.92 5.11 14.64
CA PRO A 169 7.85 4.47 13.71
C PRO A 169 7.15 3.93 12.46
N ILE A 170 7.75 4.16 11.29
CA ILE A 170 7.22 3.75 10.00
C ILE A 170 8.18 2.75 9.36
N MET A 171 7.70 1.53 9.17
CA MET A 171 8.48 0.36 8.74
C MET A 171 8.08 -0.09 7.33
N LYS A 172 9.00 -0.76 6.64
CA LYS A 172 8.73 -1.52 5.41
C LYS A 172 7.99 -2.82 5.74
N GLU A 173 7.34 -3.42 4.75
CA GLU A 173 6.74 -4.75 4.88
C GLU A 173 7.75 -5.81 5.36
N THR A 174 9.01 -5.72 4.88
CA THR A 174 10.08 -6.67 5.21
C THR A 174 10.42 -6.74 6.71
N TRP A 175 10.06 -5.72 7.49
CA TRP A 175 10.21 -5.73 8.95
C TRP A 175 9.50 -6.91 9.59
N VAL A 176 8.26 -7.19 9.17
CA VAL A 176 7.43 -8.23 9.79
C VAL A 176 8.04 -9.61 9.59
N ASP A 177 8.55 -9.86 8.39
CA ASP A 177 9.21 -11.13 8.08
C ASP A 177 10.56 -11.26 8.79
N ALA A 178 11.32 -10.17 8.91
CA ALA A 178 12.59 -10.18 9.66
C ALA A 178 12.38 -10.46 11.16
N VAL A 179 11.42 -9.79 11.79
CA VAL A 179 11.05 -10.05 13.19
C VAL A 179 10.55 -11.48 13.35
N TRP A 180 9.74 -11.97 12.41
CA TRP A 180 9.27 -13.35 12.43
C TRP A 180 10.44 -14.33 12.43
N GLN A 181 11.35 -14.24 11.45
CA GLN A 181 12.49 -15.15 11.33
C GLN A 181 13.41 -15.11 12.56
N ALA A 182 13.73 -13.91 13.05
CA ALA A 182 14.56 -13.79 14.25
C ALA A 182 13.85 -14.34 15.50
N SER A 183 12.53 -14.17 15.61
CA SER A 183 11.73 -14.74 16.70
C SER A 183 11.64 -16.26 16.67
N LEU A 184 11.97 -16.89 15.53
CA LEU A 184 12.05 -18.35 15.42
C LEU A 184 13.28 -18.95 16.11
N HIS A 185 14.22 -18.14 16.59
CA HIS A 185 15.41 -18.62 17.29
C HIS A 185 15.73 -17.83 18.56
N LEU A 186 15.35 -16.55 18.61
CA LEU A 186 15.71 -15.63 19.69
C LEU A 186 14.47 -15.08 20.40
N ASN A 187 14.62 -14.76 21.69
CA ASN A 187 13.61 -14.00 22.42
C ASN A 187 13.85 -12.49 22.24
N ILE A 188 13.28 -11.95 21.16
CA ILE A 188 13.46 -10.56 20.73
C ILE A 188 12.14 -9.79 20.74
N SER A 189 12.23 -8.47 20.84
CA SER A 189 11.09 -7.57 20.60
C SER A 189 11.14 -7.01 19.18
N GLY A 190 10.00 -6.98 18.48
CA GLY A 190 9.88 -6.34 17.18
C GLY A 190 10.12 -4.82 17.21
N ALA A 191 10.06 -4.19 18.39
CA ALA A 191 10.40 -2.79 18.61
C ALA A 191 11.90 -2.56 18.90
N SER A 192 12.73 -3.61 18.86
CA SER A 192 14.18 -3.48 19.02
C SER A 192 14.80 -2.64 17.91
N SER A 193 15.87 -1.91 18.24
CA SER A 193 16.70 -1.16 17.28
C SER A 193 17.40 -2.07 16.27
N ASP A 194 17.48 -3.37 16.51
CA ASP A 194 18.04 -4.36 15.57
C ASP A 194 17.31 -4.35 14.22
N PHE A 195 16.06 -3.85 14.20
CA PHE A 195 15.22 -3.79 13.01
C PHE A 195 15.19 -2.40 12.34
N ASP A 196 16.03 -1.47 12.76
CA ASP A 196 16.05 -0.10 12.24
C ASP A 196 16.35 -0.02 10.74
N GLU A 197 17.06 -1.00 10.16
CA GLU A 197 17.30 -1.10 8.72
C GLU A 197 16.01 -1.27 7.89
N HIS A 198 14.94 -1.75 8.53
CA HIS A 198 13.63 -1.90 7.94
C HIS A 198 12.76 -0.64 8.06
N LYS A 199 13.25 0.46 8.62
CA LYS A 199 12.55 1.75 8.57
C LYS A 199 12.31 2.19 7.13
N LEU A 200 11.15 2.80 6.88
CA LEU A 200 10.78 3.27 5.55
C LEU A 200 11.57 4.54 5.21
N PRO A 201 12.38 4.55 4.12
CA PRO A 201 13.15 5.71 3.72
C PRO A 201 12.26 6.93 3.42
N ALA A 202 12.83 8.13 3.57
CA ALA A 202 12.08 9.38 3.43
C ALA A 202 11.37 9.54 2.07
N PHE A 203 11.92 8.99 0.99
CA PHE A 203 11.34 9.08 -0.34
C PHE A 203 10.99 7.73 -0.95
N ALA A 204 10.76 6.71 -0.10
CA ALA A 204 10.45 5.36 -0.55
C ALA A 204 9.34 5.35 -1.62
N ASN A 205 9.67 4.77 -2.77
CA ASN A 205 8.78 4.61 -3.93
C ASN A 205 8.22 5.92 -4.52
N LEU A 206 8.78 7.08 -4.17
CA LEU A 206 8.42 8.33 -4.82
C LEU A 206 9.17 8.51 -6.13
N GLN A 207 8.47 9.02 -7.14
CA GLN A 207 9.15 9.61 -8.29
C GLN A 207 9.12 11.13 -8.24
N VAL A 208 10.31 11.71 -8.24
CA VAL A 208 10.52 13.14 -8.08
C VAL A 208 11.06 13.73 -9.37
N THR A 209 10.44 14.81 -9.84
CA THR A 209 10.94 15.64 -10.95
C THR A 209 11.23 17.04 -10.44
N THR A 210 12.16 17.75 -11.08
CA THR A 210 12.46 19.17 -10.79
C THR A 210 12.08 20.08 -11.95
N SER A 211 11.68 21.32 -11.67
CA SER A 211 11.50 22.39 -12.65
C SER A 211 12.02 23.74 -12.13
N GLY A 212 12.67 24.52 -13.00
CA GLY A 212 13.19 25.85 -12.64
C GLY A 212 14.33 25.85 -11.62
N ILE A 213 15.03 24.72 -11.44
CA ILE A 213 16.11 24.58 -10.45
C ILE A 213 17.48 24.69 -11.13
N LEU A 214 18.39 25.43 -10.50
CA LEU A 214 19.77 25.58 -10.94
C LEU A 214 20.50 24.22 -10.97
N LYS A 215 21.45 24.05 -11.90
CA LYS A 215 22.15 22.77 -12.12
C LYS A 215 22.78 22.20 -10.84
N LYS A 216 23.42 23.03 -10.02
CA LYS A 216 24.07 22.61 -8.77
C LYS A 216 23.07 22.09 -7.73
N GLU A 217 21.98 22.81 -7.53
CA GLU A 217 20.92 22.44 -6.58
C GLU A 217 20.14 21.20 -7.07
N LYS A 218 19.89 21.11 -8.39
CA LYS A 218 19.30 19.92 -9.02
C LYS A 218 20.13 18.67 -8.74
N GLN A 219 21.45 18.73 -8.87
CA GLN A 219 22.32 17.58 -8.56
C GLN A 219 22.24 17.16 -7.09
N ASN A 220 22.14 18.13 -6.16
CA ASN A 220 21.95 17.83 -4.75
C ASN A 220 20.60 17.13 -4.49
N ILE A 221 19.51 17.62 -5.10
CA ILE A 221 18.18 17.00 -5.00
C ILE A 221 18.21 15.57 -5.55
N ILE A 222 18.82 15.34 -6.71
CA ILE A 222 18.95 14.01 -7.32
C ILE A 222 19.65 13.06 -6.34
N LYS A 223 20.77 13.50 -5.76
CA LYS A 223 21.53 12.72 -4.79
C LYS A 223 20.67 12.35 -3.57
N LEU A 224 20.05 13.35 -2.92
CA LEU A 224 19.23 13.14 -1.73
C LEU A 224 18.02 12.24 -1.99
N VAL A 225 17.34 12.40 -3.13
CA VAL A 225 16.19 11.58 -3.51
C VAL A 225 16.60 10.11 -3.64
N ASN A 226 17.66 9.84 -4.40
CA ASN A 226 18.12 8.47 -4.66
C ASN A 226 18.70 7.80 -3.40
N GLU A 227 19.47 8.53 -2.59
CA GLU A 227 20.03 8.01 -1.33
C GLU A 227 18.95 7.66 -0.30
N ASN A 228 17.78 8.29 -0.36
CA ASN A 228 16.66 8.07 0.56
C ASN A 228 15.50 7.28 -0.08
N GLY A 229 15.80 6.42 -1.05
CA GLY A 229 14.87 5.41 -1.58
C GLY A 229 13.84 5.90 -2.59
N GLY A 230 13.98 7.14 -3.08
CA GLY A 230 13.18 7.68 -4.19
C GLY A 230 13.87 7.52 -5.53
N VAL A 231 13.15 7.83 -6.60
CA VAL A 231 13.64 7.81 -7.98
C VAL A 231 13.51 9.19 -8.59
N PHE A 232 14.62 9.76 -9.04
CA PHE A 232 14.57 11.01 -9.79
C PHE A 232 14.32 10.77 -11.30
N SER A 233 13.39 11.52 -11.88
CA SER A 233 13.19 11.61 -13.33
C SER A 233 13.41 13.05 -13.81
N GLY A 234 14.20 13.21 -14.89
CA GLY A 234 14.40 14.53 -15.51
C GLY A 234 13.17 15.03 -16.26
N ALA A 235 12.37 14.10 -16.79
CA ALA A 235 11.13 14.38 -17.49
C ALA A 235 9.93 14.19 -16.55
N PHE A 236 8.98 15.11 -16.63
CA PHE A 236 7.67 14.93 -16.01
C PHE A 236 6.89 13.89 -16.81
N GLN A 237 6.38 12.90 -16.11
CA GLN A 237 5.51 11.87 -16.65
C GLN A 237 4.27 11.81 -15.76
N SER A 238 3.10 12.10 -16.32
CA SER A 238 1.86 12.18 -15.53
C SER A 238 1.54 10.88 -14.77
N GLU A 239 1.90 9.73 -15.35
CA GLU A 239 1.64 8.40 -14.80
C GLU A 239 2.52 8.06 -13.59
N THR A 240 3.77 8.52 -13.60
CA THR A 240 4.81 8.03 -12.69
C THR A 240 5.30 9.08 -11.73
N THR A 241 5.26 10.37 -12.11
CA THR A 241 5.70 11.48 -11.26
C THR A 241 4.72 11.70 -10.12
N ASP A 242 5.20 11.69 -8.89
CA ASP A 242 4.40 11.95 -7.69
C ASP A 242 4.58 13.38 -7.18
N VAL A 243 5.83 13.85 -7.22
CA VAL A 243 6.25 15.13 -6.64
C VAL A 243 7.07 15.92 -7.67
N VAL A 244 6.72 17.20 -7.82
CA VAL A 244 7.50 18.17 -8.60
C VAL A 244 8.11 19.20 -7.66
N VAL A 245 9.44 19.23 -7.63
CA VAL A 245 10.22 20.16 -6.82
C VAL A 245 10.55 21.38 -7.67
N LEU A 246 10.19 22.57 -7.20
CA LEU A 246 10.38 23.81 -7.94
C LEU A 246 10.61 25.01 -7.03
N THR A 247 11.41 25.96 -7.51
CA THR A 247 11.60 27.28 -6.90
C THR A 247 10.48 28.24 -7.33
N LYS A 248 10.43 29.44 -6.75
CA LYS A 248 9.48 30.49 -7.18
C LYS A 248 9.60 30.81 -8.68
N ASP A 249 10.78 30.67 -9.25
CA ASP A 249 11.05 30.92 -10.67
C ASP A 249 10.52 29.80 -11.59
N GLY A 250 10.27 28.61 -11.03
CA GLY A 250 9.66 27.48 -11.74
C GLY A 250 8.13 27.56 -11.83
N VAL A 251 7.50 28.54 -11.16
CA VAL A 251 6.05 28.75 -11.19
C VAL A 251 5.63 29.23 -12.58
N GLY A 252 4.74 28.48 -13.23
CA GLY A 252 4.27 28.75 -14.60
C GLY A 252 4.99 27.97 -15.70
N SER A 253 6.00 27.15 -15.34
CA SER A 253 6.61 26.17 -16.24
C SER A 253 5.61 25.16 -16.80
N GLU A 254 5.95 24.50 -17.92
CA GLU A 254 5.13 23.43 -18.48
C GLU A 254 4.96 22.26 -17.50
N LYS A 255 6.02 21.92 -16.75
CA LYS A 255 5.96 20.89 -15.70
C LYS A 255 5.09 21.31 -14.52
N TYR A 256 5.12 22.57 -14.11
CA TYR A 256 4.24 23.09 -13.06
C TYR A 256 2.78 23.02 -13.48
N LYS A 257 2.46 23.50 -14.70
CA LYS A 257 1.09 23.43 -15.24
C LYS A 257 0.59 21.99 -15.35
N ALA A 258 1.42 21.08 -15.87
CA ALA A 258 1.09 19.67 -15.94
C ALA A 258 0.89 19.07 -14.53
N ALA A 259 1.76 19.38 -13.57
CA ALA A 259 1.60 18.92 -12.19
C ALA A 259 0.27 19.38 -11.57
N LEU A 260 -0.15 20.63 -11.81
CA LEU A 260 -1.45 21.12 -11.37
C LEU A 260 -2.61 20.37 -12.04
N GLU A 261 -2.54 20.18 -13.35
CA GLU A 261 -3.58 19.50 -14.14
C GLU A 261 -3.78 18.04 -13.70
N TYR A 262 -2.68 17.33 -13.41
CA TYR A 262 -2.74 15.93 -12.95
C TYR A 262 -2.82 15.78 -11.42
N GLY A 263 -2.89 16.88 -10.67
CA GLY A 263 -3.00 16.89 -9.20
C GLY A 263 -1.76 16.35 -8.47
N LYS A 264 -0.57 16.54 -9.05
CA LYS A 264 0.72 16.15 -8.45
C LYS A 264 1.19 17.20 -7.44
N ALA A 265 1.96 16.78 -6.45
CA ALA A 265 2.40 17.67 -5.40
C ALA A 265 3.54 18.59 -5.89
N CYS A 266 3.33 19.91 -5.83
CA CYS A 266 4.36 20.91 -6.12
C CYS A 266 4.96 21.44 -4.82
N VAL A 267 6.25 21.18 -4.58
CA VAL A 267 6.94 21.54 -3.32
C VAL A 267 8.25 22.29 -3.55
N LEU A 268 8.67 23.03 -2.52
CA LEU A 268 9.96 23.72 -2.49
C LEU A 268 11.13 22.74 -2.33
N PRO A 269 12.34 23.08 -2.82
CA PRO A 269 13.56 22.29 -2.61
C PRO A 269 13.88 21.99 -1.14
N SER A 270 13.52 22.91 -0.23
CA SER A 270 13.70 22.72 1.22
C SER A 270 12.97 21.48 1.74
N TRP A 271 11.87 21.05 1.13
CA TRP A 271 11.19 19.81 1.52
C TRP A 271 12.08 18.59 1.37
N VAL A 272 12.86 18.52 0.28
CA VAL A 272 13.77 17.39 0.02
C VAL A 272 14.90 17.39 1.05
N VAL A 273 15.49 18.56 1.31
CA VAL A 273 16.60 18.68 2.27
C VAL A 273 16.13 18.36 3.69
N ASP A 274 15.01 18.96 4.12
CA ASP A 274 14.48 18.78 5.47
C ASP A 274 14.00 17.35 5.69
N SER A 275 13.32 16.74 4.71
CA SER A 275 12.85 15.35 4.81
C SER A 275 14.01 14.36 4.84
N ALA A 276 15.03 14.57 4.00
CA ALA A 276 16.24 13.74 4.02
C ALA A 276 16.98 13.85 5.37
N SER A 277 17.10 15.07 5.91
CA SER A 277 17.79 15.29 7.20
C SER A 277 17.09 14.61 8.38
N LYS A 278 15.77 14.50 8.33
CA LYS A 278 14.97 13.83 9.37
C LYS A 278 14.78 12.33 9.14
N GLY A 279 15.19 11.83 7.97
CA GLY A 279 14.98 10.43 7.57
C GLY A 279 13.52 10.05 7.31
N VAL A 280 12.60 11.02 7.25
CA VAL A 280 11.16 10.80 7.00
C VAL A 280 10.62 11.86 6.03
N ALA A 281 9.64 11.49 5.21
CA ALA A 281 8.96 12.44 4.33
C ALA A 281 8.13 13.40 5.18
N LEU A 282 8.46 14.69 5.14
CA LEU A 282 7.69 15.67 5.89
C LEU A 282 6.34 15.95 5.22
N PRO A 283 5.32 16.35 5.99
CA PRO A 283 4.02 16.73 5.42
C PRO A 283 4.18 17.82 4.35
N LEU A 284 3.73 17.52 3.14
CA LEU A 284 3.90 18.38 1.96
C LEU A 284 3.23 19.75 2.14
N ALA A 285 2.18 19.84 2.96
CA ALA A 285 1.38 21.06 3.16
C ALA A 285 2.22 22.29 3.53
N LYS A 286 3.27 22.13 4.35
CA LYS A 286 4.15 23.23 4.79
C LYS A 286 5.08 23.75 3.68
N TYR A 287 5.28 22.96 2.63
CA TYR A 287 6.26 23.20 1.57
C TYR A 287 5.62 23.42 0.21
N ARG A 288 4.28 23.45 0.13
CA ARG A 288 3.56 23.68 -1.12
C ARG A 288 3.83 25.07 -1.66
N VAL A 289 4.08 25.15 -2.96
CA VAL A 289 4.24 26.43 -3.65
C VAL A 289 2.85 27.05 -3.87
N ALA A 290 2.65 28.27 -3.38
CA ALA A 290 1.39 29.00 -3.46
C ALA A 290 0.96 29.18 -4.93
N GLY A 291 -0.16 28.56 -5.28
CA GLY A 291 -0.63 28.37 -6.66
C GLY A 291 -0.96 26.91 -6.99
N ALA A 292 -0.44 25.96 -6.23
CA ALA A 292 -0.82 24.54 -6.27
C ALA A 292 -1.97 24.16 -5.33
N SER A 293 -2.77 25.15 -4.95
CA SER A 293 -3.97 24.96 -4.14
C SER A 293 -5.16 24.74 -5.06
N THR A 294 -5.42 23.48 -5.42
CA THR A 294 -6.79 23.07 -5.70
C THR A 294 -7.54 23.10 -4.37
N SER A 295 -8.19 24.24 -4.11
CA SER A 295 -9.33 24.46 -3.21
C SER A 295 -9.50 23.49 -2.03
N SER A 296 -9.06 23.90 -0.83
CA SER A 296 -9.83 23.89 0.43
C SER A 296 -9.03 24.67 1.47
N PRO A 297 -9.61 25.68 2.11
CA PRO A 297 -10.20 25.40 3.41
C PRO A 297 -11.62 25.96 3.58
N LEU A 298 -12.37 25.29 4.45
CA LEU A 298 -13.52 25.82 5.15
C LEU A 298 -13.12 27.17 5.77
N ALA A 299 -13.61 28.28 5.22
CA ALA A 299 -13.59 29.58 5.86
C ALA A 299 -14.99 30.15 5.66
N GLU A 300 -15.79 30.07 6.72
CA GLU A 300 -17.07 30.77 6.79
C GLU A 300 -16.85 32.28 6.65
N HIS A 301 -17.81 32.92 5.97
CA HIS A 301 -17.95 34.36 5.79
C HIS A 301 -16.93 35.08 4.90
N ARG A 302 -17.27 35.19 3.60
CA ARG A 302 -17.64 36.46 2.92
C ARG A 302 -17.76 36.24 1.40
N LEU A 303 -18.92 36.56 0.84
CA LEU A 303 -19.05 37.10 -0.53
C LEU A 303 -18.86 38.64 -0.44
N PRO A 304 -18.69 39.41 -1.54
CA PRO A 304 -18.72 39.05 -2.97
C PRO A 304 -17.51 39.61 -3.78
N ASP A 305 -17.31 39.19 -5.04
CA ASP A 305 -17.53 40.03 -6.22
C ASP A 305 -17.18 39.30 -7.54
N MET A 306 -18.06 39.48 -8.53
CA MET A 306 -18.04 38.95 -9.88
C MET A 306 -17.35 39.95 -10.81
N SER A 307 -16.21 39.54 -11.36
CA SER A 307 -15.75 39.81 -12.74
C SER A 307 -14.23 39.85 -12.74
N LEU A 308 -13.62 39.14 -13.69
CA LEU A 308 -12.76 39.75 -14.71
C LEU A 308 -12.31 38.68 -15.71
N ASN A 309 -12.56 39.02 -16.96
CA ASN A 309 -12.32 38.30 -18.19
C ASN A 309 -10.89 37.75 -18.35
N PHE A 310 -10.78 36.54 -18.92
CA PHE A 310 -9.64 36.20 -19.76
C PHE A 310 -10.10 35.51 -21.05
N SER A 311 -10.59 36.31 -22.00
CA SER A 311 -10.53 35.93 -23.42
C SER A 311 -9.10 36.13 -23.92
N ARG A 312 -8.30 35.05 -23.89
CA ARG A 312 -7.20 34.88 -24.85
C ARG A 312 -7.22 33.45 -25.36
N ILE A 313 -7.76 33.33 -26.56
CA ILE A 313 -7.66 32.18 -27.45
C ILE A 313 -6.17 31.89 -27.65
N THR A 314 -5.69 30.77 -27.11
CA THR A 314 -4.44 30.13 -27.55
C THR A 314 -4.68 28.64 -27.67
N ASN A 315 -4.71 28.18 -28.93
CA ASN A 315 -4.55 26.82 -29.44
C ASN A 315 -4.50 25.71 -28.38
N LEU A 316 -5.59 24.96 -28.27
CA LEU A 316 -5.66 23.67 -27.59
C LEU A 316 -4.65 22.71 -28.23
N ARG A 317 -3.44 22.65 -27.67
CA ARG A 317 -2.55 21.51 -27.82
C ARG A 317 -3.09 20.42 -26.89
N PRO A 318 -3.17 19.14 -27.30
CA PRO A 318 -3.49 18.07 -26.37
C PRO A 318 -2.49 18.10 -25.20
N PRO A 319 -2.93 17.90 -23.94
CA PRO A 319 -2.02 17.94 -22.80
C PRO A 319 -0.92 16.90 -23.00
N SER A 320 0.33 17.34 -22.83
CA SER A 320 1.47 16.45 -23.01
C SER A 320 1.63 15.62 -21.74
N ASN A 321 1.38 14.31 -21.84
CA ASN A 321 1.67 13.35 -20.77
C ASN A 321 3.17 13.26 -20.41
N TYR A 322 4.04 13.91 -21.20
CA TYR A 322 5.49 13.90 -21.07
C TYR A 322 6.05 15.31 -21.28
N VAL A 323 6.84 15.83 -20.33
CA VAL A 323 7.52 17.14 -20.47
C VAL A 323 9.00 17.00 -20.09
N ASP A 324 9.90 17.30 -21.02
CA ASP A 324 11.36 17.27 -20.80
C ASP A 324 11.99 18.62 -21.12
N GLU A 325 12.43 19.32 -20.08
CA GLU A 325 13.08 20.64 -20.16
C GLU A 325 14.57 20.54 -20.56
N THR A 326 15.13 19.33 -20.68
CA THR A 326 16.55 19.10 -20.96
C THR A 326 16.92 19.32 -22.44
N ARG A 327 15.94 19.65 -23.31
CA ARG A 327 16.12 19.75 -24.77
C ARG A 327 16.07 21.16 -25.36
N SER A 328 16.06 22.21 -24.56
CA SER A 328 16.02 23.58 -25.09
C SER A 328 17.41 24.11 -25.44
N ALA A 329 17.86 23.82 -26.66
CA ALA A 329 18.86 24.61 -27.38
C ALA A 329 18.40 24.81 -28.84
N ASP A 330 18.41 26.08 -29.25
CA ASP A 330 18.36 26.65 -30.59
C ASP A 330 17.07 26.58 -31.43
N VAL A 331 16.44 27.76 -31.52
CA VAL A 331 15.40 28.13 -32.48
C VAL A 331 16.06 28.45 -33.82
N SER A 332 15.50 27.93 -34.91
CA SER A 332 15.44 28.66 -36.18
C SER A 332 14.17 28.31 -36.95
N THR A 333 13.46 29.37 -37.30
CA THR A 333 12.29 29.53 -38.15
C THR A 333 12.29 28.70 -39.44
N MET A 334 11.12 28.20 -39.85
CA MET A 334 10.54 28.48 -41.17
C MET A 334 9.07 28.03 -41.25
N SER A 335 8.22 28.94 -41.74
CA SER A 335 6.80 28.75 -42.02
C SER A 335 6.62 28.01 -43.35
N GLY A 336 5.80 26.95 -43.36
CA GLY A 336 5.41 26.23 -44.57
C GLY A 336 3.92 25.87 -44.52
N ARG A 337 3.12 26.58 -45.32
CA ARG A 337 1.66 26.43 -45.44
C ARG A 337 1.38 25.31 -46.45
N MET A 338 0.77 24.20 -46.03
CA MET A 338 0.18 23.20 -46.95
C MET A 338 -1.26 22.90 -46.55
N LYS A 339 -2.18 23.14 -47.49
CA LYS A 339 -3.57 22.67 -47.46
C LYS A 339 -3.58 21.17 -47.71
N LEU A 340 -4.38 20.41 -46.96
CA LEU A 340 -4.95 19.16 -47.47
C LEU A 340 -6.40 18.99 -46.98
N SER A 341 -7.20 18.55 -47.93
CA SER A 341 -8.65 18.49 -48.03
C SER A 341 -9.38 17.72 -46.93
N GLN A 342 -10.52 18.29 -46.53
CA GLN A 342 -11.64 17.58 -45.92
C GLN A 342 -12.12 16.45 -46.83
N GLU A 343 -12.20 15.23 -46.31
CA GLU A 343 -13.28 14.31 -46.66
C GLU A 343 -14.06 13.95 -45.39
N THR A 344 -15.36 14.15 -45.52
CA THR A 344 -16.37 14.05 -44.48
C THR A 344 -16.85 12.60 -44.40
N LYS A 345 -16.72 11.96 -43.23
CA LYS A 345 -17.60 10.85 -42.82
C LYS A 345 -18.21 11.18 -41.47
N LYS A 346 -19.44 11.73 -41.52
CA LYS A 346 -20.35 11.82 -40.38
C LYS A 346 -20.88 10.42 -40.06
N SER A 347 -20.71 9.97 -38.83
CA SER A 347 -21.56 8.93 -38.25
C SER A 347 -21.64 9.04 -36.72
N ASN A 348 -22.81 9.44 -36.22
CA ASN A 348 -23.47 9.09 -34.95
C ASN A 348 -22.77 9.21 -33.56
N GLU A 349 -21.65 9.92 -33.41
CA GLU A 349 -20.98 10.03 -32.09
C GLU A 349 -21.61 11.04 -31.10
N THR A 350 -22.37 12.03 -31.56
CA THR A 350 -22.77 13.19 -30.74
C THR A 350 -23.95 13.01 -29.78
N THR A 351 -24.72 11.92 -29.88
CA THR A 351 -25.90 11.71 -29.02
C THR A 351 -25.60 10.93 -27.74
N ILE A 352 -24.64 10.00 -27.77
CA ILE A 352 -24.31 9.13 -26.63
C ILE A 352 -23.48 9.89 -25.56
N ASP A 353 -22.65 10.84 -25.99
CA ASP A 353 -21.86 11.67 -25.08
C ASP A 353 -22.73 12.60 -24.21
N LYS A 354 -23.87 13.09 -24.73
CA LYS A 354 -24.75 14.00 -23.98
C LYS A 354 -25.50 13.29 -22.85
N ASP A 355 -25.97 12.07 -23.08
CA ASP A 355 -26.72 11.32 -22.06
C ASP A 355 -25.80 10.82 -20.92
N MET A 356 -24.57 10.37 -21.24
CA MET A 356 -23.58 10.02 -20.21
C MET A 356 -23.08 11.24 -19.44
N LEU A 357 -22.92 12.40 -20.08
CA LEU A 357 -22.59 13.66 -19.39
C LEU A 357 -23.72 14.08 -18.45
N ALA A 358 -24.99 13.92 -18.83
CA ALA A 358 -26.15 14.27 -18.01
C ALA A 358 -26.31 13.35 -16.78
N GLU A 359 -26.09 12.04 -16.90
CA GLU A 359 -26.10 11.11 -15.75
C GLU A 359 -24.94 11.38 -14.79
N PHE A 360 -23.75 11.68 -15.31
CA PHE A 360 -22.61 12.05 -14.49
C PHE A 360 -22.79 13.43 -13.84
N GLU A 361 -23.43 14.39 -14.51
CA GLU A 361 -23.75 15.71 -13.95
C GLU A 361 -24.77 15.61 -12.81
N ASN A 362 -25.77 14.73 -12.94
CA ASN A 362 -26.79 14.44 -11.93
C ASN A 362 -26.32 13.51 -10.80
N PHE A 363 -25.11 12.93 -10.90
CA PHE A 363 -24.57 12.08 -9.84
C PHE A 363 -24.20 12.91 -8.61
N ASP A 364 -24.98 12.75 -7.54
CA ASP A 364 -24.81 13.51 -6.31
C ASP A 364 -23.56 13.08 -5.53
N MET A 365 -22.51 13.91 -5.62
CA MET A 365 -21.24 13.73 -4.92
C MET A 365 -21.38 13.79 -3.39
N SER A 366 -22.53 14.19 -2.84
CA SER A 366 -22.81 14.22 -1.41
C SER A 366 -23.01 12.81 -0.81
N LEU A 367 -23.49 11.85 -1.60
CA LEU A 367 -23.73 10.46 -1.18
C LEU A 367 -22.43 9.68 -0.96
N ILE A 368 -21.37 10.01 -1.70
CA ILE A 368 -20.04 9.39 -1.55
C ILE A 368 -19.46 9.59 -0.15
N LYS A 369 -19.73 10.74 0.48
CA LYS A 369 -19.28 11.01 1.85
C LYS A 369 -19.94 10.10 2.89
N LYS A 370 -21.15 9.59 2.60
CA LYS A 370 -21.89 8.66 3.47
C LYS A 370 -21.51 7.19 3.24
N ALA A 371 -20.94 6.85 2.09
CA ALA A 371 -20.58 5.46 1.74
C ALA A 371 -19.35 4.93 2.50
N GLY A 372 -18.50 5.81 3.03
CA GLY A 372 -17.25 5.40 3.70
C GLY A 372 -16.21 4.87 2.71
N PRO A 373 -15.11 4.27 3.19
CA PRO A 373 -13.96 3.86 2.36
C PRO A 373 -14.23 2.54 1.61
N ILE A 374 -15.25 2.51 0.74
CA ILE A 374 -15.68 1.32 -0.01
C ILE A 374 -14.63 0.79 -1.00
N PHE A 375 -13.63 1.60 -1.34
CA PHE A 375 -12.54 1.24 -2.25
C PHE A 375 -11.20 1.04 -1.55
N ASP A 376 -11.16 0.95 -0.21
CA ASP A 376 -9.90 0.64 0.51
C ASP A 376 -9.30 -0.69 0.03
N GLY A 377 -8.09 -0.61 -0.53
CA GLY A 377 -7.36 -1.74 -1.09
C GLY A 377 -7.64 -2.02 -2.58
N PHE A 378 -8.47 -1.24 -3.26
CA PHE A 378 -8.59 -1.31 -4.71
C PHE A 378 -7.65 -0.35 -5.42
N CYS A 379 -6.98 -0.87 -6.45
CA CYS A 379 -6.15 -0.12 -7.37
C CYS A 379 -6.91 0.03 -8.69
N ILE A 380 -7.49 1.19 -8.93
CA ILE A 380 -8.49 1.40 -9.99
C ILE A 380 -7.86 2.20 -11.13
N TRP A 381 -7.81 1.61 -12.32
CA TRP A 381 -7.39 2.25 -13.56
C TRP A 381 -8.57 2.95 -14.22
N ILE A 382 -8.48 4.25 -14.48
CA ILE A 382 -9.52 4.99 -15.21
C ILE A 382 -9.06 5.16 -16.66
N THR A 383 -9.80 4.60 -17.62
CA THR A 383 -9.45 4.57 -19.04
C THR A 383 -10.62 5.00 -19.91
N GLY A 384 -10.36 5.64 -21.05
CA GLY A 384 -11.39 6.11 -21.99
C GLY A 384 -12.27 7.28 -21.52
N LEU A 385 -12.13 7.74 -20.27
CA LEU A 385 -12.81 8.95 -19.78
C LEU A 385 -11.92 10.18 -19.94
N SER A 386 -12.52 11.31 -20.34
CA SER A 386 -11.84 12.60 -20.47
C SER A 386 -12.64 13.74 -19.83
N GLY A 387 -11.99 14.87 -19.55
CA GLY A 387 -12.62 16.06 -18.97
C GLY A 387 -13.29 15.82 -17.61
N VAL A 388 -14.44 16.46 -17.40
CA VAL A 388 -15.20 16.46 -16.13
C VAL A 388 -15.57 15.05 -15.66
N CYS A 389 -15.86 14.12 -16.59
CA CYS A 389 -16.18 12.74 -16.24
C CYS A 389 -15.00 12.00 -15.60
N ARG A 390 -13.77 12.27 -16.07
CA ARG A 390 -12.55 11.70 -15.48
C ARG A 390 -12.25 12.31 -14.11
N GLU A 391 -12.48 13.61 -13.95
CA GLU A 391 -12.30 14.31 -12.67
C GLU A 391 -13.27 13.80 -11.61
N ARG A 392 -14.55 13.61 -11.96
CA ARG A 392 -15.56 13.03 -11.06
C ARG A 392 -15.24 11.58 -10.70
N ALA A 393 -14.94 10.73 -11.70
CA ALA A 393 -14.54 9.34 -11.43
C ALA A 393 -13.28 9.25 -10.55
N SER A 394 -12.29 10.12 -10.79
CA SER A 394 -11.10 10.24 -9.95
C SER A 394 -11.44 10.64 -8.51
N ALA A 395 -12.30 11.65 -8.35
CA ALA A 395 -12.74 12.12 -7.05
C ALA A 395 -13.51 11.04 -6.29
N CYS A 396 -14.32 10.22 -6.97
CA CYS A 396 -14.99 9.06 -6.38
C CYS A 396 -13.97 8.03 -5.86
N VAL A 397 -12.99 7.67 -6.69
CA VAL A 397 -11.95 6.69 -6.30
C VAL A 397 -11.19 7.16 -5.07
N SER A 398 -10.72 8.41 -5.07
CA SER A 398 -9.95 8.97 -3.96
C SER A 398 -10.78 9.14 -2.68
N ARG A 399 -12.02 9.63 -2.77
CA ARG A 399 -12.89 9.86 -1.60
C ARG A 399 -13.38 8.57 -0.95
N CYS A 400 -13.49 7.50 -1.73
CA CYS A 400 -13.86 6.17 -1.25
C CYS A 400 -12.65 5.32 -0.83
N GLY A 401 -11.43 5.88 -0.75
CA GLY A 401 -10.24 5.17 -0.23
C GLY A 401 -9.50 4.28 -1.23
N GLY A 402 -9.79 4.38 -2.53
CA GLY A 402 -9.11 3.64 -3.58
C GLY A 402 -7.84 4.32 -4.09
N VAL A 403 -6.91 3.52 -4.60
CA VAL A 403 -5.66 3.97 -5.24
C VAL A 403 -5.89 4.10 -6.74
N ARG A 404 -5.81 5.31 -7.29
CA ARG A 404 -6.03 5.56 -8.73
C ARG A 404 -4.77 5.24 -9.53
N TYR A 405 -4.98 4.62 -10.70
CA TYR A 405 -3.97 4.46 -11.74
C TYR A 405 -4.46 5.14 -13.03
N ASP A 406 -3.56 5.81 -13.73
CA ASP A 406 -3.86 6.47 -15.01
C ASP A 406 -3.48 5.60 -16.22
N CYS A 407 -2.73 4.51 -15.99
CA CYS A 407 -2.35 3.51 -16.99
C CYS A 407 -2.46 2.08 -16.43
N ALA A 408 -2.34 1.08 -17.32
CA ALA A 408 -2.31 -0.32 -16.91
C ALA A 408 -1.01 -0.62 -16.14
N HIS A 409 -1.13 -1.01 -14.87
CA HIS A 409 -0.01 -1.36 -14.01
C HIS A 409 -0.23 -2.76 -13.41
N ALA A 410 0.83 -3.49 -13.07
CA ALA A 410 0.74 -4.82 -12.45
C ALA A 410 -0.02 -4.83 -11.10
N ARG A 411 -0.20 -3.65 -10.49
CA ARG A 411 -0.93 -3.45 -9.23
C ARG A 411 -2.41 -3.10 -9.43
N VAL A 412 -2.86 -2.84 -10.67
CA VAL A 412 -4.27 -2.49 -10.98
C VAL A 412 -5.15 -3.71 -10.74
N THR A 413 -6.18 -3.54 -9.92
CA THR A 413 -7.17 -4.58 -9.62
C THR A 413 -8.45 -4.40 -10.44
N HIS A 414 -8.83 -3.17 -10.78
CA HIS A 414 -10.07 -2.86 -11.50
C HIS A 414 -9.87 -1.77 -12.55
N ALA A 415 -10.68 -1.75 -13.61
CA ALA A 415 -10.65 -0.71 -14.63
C ALA A 415 -12.05 -0.09 -14.82
N VAL A 416 -12.10 1.24 -14.86
CA VAL A 416 -13.29 2.05 -15.13
C VAL A 416 -13.17 2.58 -16.56
N ALA A 417 -14.15 2.27 -17.41
CA ALA A 417 -14.18 2.67 -18.81
C ALA A 417 -15.58 3.11 -19.25
N PRO A 418 -15.71 4.04 -20.22
CA PRO A 418 -17.01 4.43 -20.77
C PRO A 418 -17.69 3.25 -21.48
N VAL A 419 -19.01 3.23 -21.44
CA VAL A 419 -19.82 2.18 -22.08
C VAL A 419 -19.97 2.50 -23.57
N GLY A 420 -18.96 2.13 -24.38
CA GLY A 420 -19.01 2.12 -25.85
C GLY A 420 -19.16 0.71 -26.43
N PRO A 421 -19.56 0.54 -27.70
CA PRO A 421 -19.92 -0.76 -28.25
C PRO A 421 -18.69 -1.67 -28.34
N ARG A 422 -18.75 -2.78 -27.60
CA ARG A 422 -17.96 -4.03 -27.70
C ARG A 422 -16.64 -3.92 -28.48
N ARG A 423 -15.60 -3.32 -27.89
CA ARG A 423 -14.22 -3.70 -28.19
C ARG A 423 -13.43 -3.78 -26.88
N ALA A 424 -13.05 -5.01 -26.52
CA ALA A 424 -12.06 -5.22 -25.48
C ALA A 424 -10.74 -4.54 -25.93
N PRO A 425 -10.01 -3.86 -25.03
CA PRO A 425 -8.69 -3.35 -25.37
C PRO A 425 -7.77 -4.53 -25.72
N PRO A 426 -6.92 -4.41 -26.77
CA PRO A 426 -6.00 -5.47 -27.13
C PRO A 426 -4.97 -5.67 -26.01
N PRO A 427 -4.48 -6.91 -25.78
CA PRO A 427 -3.45 -7.18 -24.78
C PRO A 427 -2.14 -6.45 -25.12
N PRO A 428 -1.33 -6.10 -24.11
CA PRO A 428 -0.11 -5.31 -24.29
C PRO A 428 0.92 -6.11 -25.13
N ARG A 429 1.29 -5.58 -26.31
CA ARG A 429 2.45 -6.09 -27.06
C ARG A 429 3.71 -5.43 -26.53
N CYS A 430 4.59 -6.23 -25.96
CA CYS A 430 5.96 -5.86 -25.63
C CYS A 430 6.71 -5.47 -26.93
N ARG A 431 7.23 -4.23 -27.02
CA ARG A 431 8.08 -3.80 -28.14
C ARG A 431 9.52 -3.72 -27.64
N GLN A 432 10.30 -4.78 -27.85
CA GLN A 432 11.74 -4.70 -28.12
C GLN A 432 12.24 -6.04 -28.70
N CYS A 433 13.33 -5.96 -29.46
CA CYS A 433 14.02 -7.02 -30.22
C CYS A 433 13.50 -7.31 -31.65
N ARG A 434 13.93 -6.46 -32.60
CA ARG A 434 14.28 -6.94 -33.94
C ARG A 434 15.67 -7.57 -33.84
N CYS A 435 15.77 -8.88 -34.08
CA CYS A 435 16.88 -9.54 -34.79
C CYS A 435 16.64 -11.06 -34.83
N CYS A 436 16.70 -11.61 -36.04
CA CYS A 436 16.87 -13.03 -36.42
C CYS A 436 15.65 -13.98 -36.32
N ALA A 437 15.36 -14.61 -37.46
CA ALA A 437 14.58 -15.83 -37.63
C ALA A 437 15.46 -16.87 -38.37
N PRO A 438 15.07 -18.14 -38.60
CA PRO A 438 14.02 -18.97 -37.96
C PRO A 438 14.54 -20.37 -37.50
N THR A 439 13.86 -21.01 -36.54
CA THR A 439 13.44 -22.45 -36.52
C THR A 439 13.22 -22.99 -35.09
N GLY A 440 12.09 -23.68 -34.91
CA GLY A 440 11.98 -24.83 -33.98
C GLY A 440 11.68 -24.57 -32.50
N CYS A 441 10.42 -24.81 -32.11
CA CYS A 441 9.94 -25.37 -30.84
C CYS A 441 10.38 -24.75 -29.50
N CYS A 442 9.42 -24.22 -28.72
CA CYS A 442 9.32 -24.43 -27.27
C CYS A 442 7.93 -24.04 -26.71
N ALA A 443 7.51 -24.77 -25.68
CA ALA A 443 6.19 -24.75 -25.05
C ALA A 443 6.06 -23.75 -23.86
N ALA A 444 4.84 -23.67 -23.29
CA ALA A 444 4.39 -23.02 -22.03
C ALA A 444 4.17 -21.49 -22.09
N SER A 445 3.09 -20.87 -21.58
CA SER A 445 2.25 -21.14 -20.40
C SER A 445 0.92 -20.32 -20.44
N PRO A 446 -0.13 -20.66 -19.65
CA PRO A 446 -1.45 -20.01 -19.73
C PRO A 446 -1.81 -19.20 -18.47
N THR A 447 -1.85 -17.86 -18.54
CA THR A 447 -2.61 -17.02 -17.59
C THR A 447 -3.13 -15.77 -18.29
N ALA A 448 -4.26 -15.90 -18.99
CA ALA A 448 -5.05 -14.76 -19.43
C ALA A 448 -5.97 -14.33 -18.27
N ALA A 449 -5.61 -13.25 -17.57
CA ALA A 449 -6.45 -12.67 -16.52
C ALA A 449 -7.79 -12.18 -17.12
N ARG A 450 -8.88 -12.83 -16.70
CA ARG A 450 -10.25 -12.53 -17.14
C ARG A 450 -10.80 -11.37 -16.30
N TRP A 451 -10.79 -10.17 -16.86
CA TRP A 451 -11.31 -8.96 -16.20
C TRP A 451 -12.81 -9.07 -15.91
N ARG A 452 -13.23 -8.92 -14.65
CA ARG A 452 -14.66 -8.85 -14.27
C ARG A 452 -15.18 -7.41 -14.40
N ARG A 453 -16.33 -7.27 -15.05
CA ARG A 453 -17.05 -6.01 -15.23
C ARG A 453 -17.90 -5.73 -13.98
N LEU A 454 -17.72 -4.58 -13.34
CA LEU A 454 -18.66 -4.03 -12.38
C LEU A 454 -19.53 -3.01 -13.12
N THR A 455 -20.82 -3.32 -13.28
CA THR A 455 -21.85 -2.36 -13.71
C THR A 455 -22.41 -1.70 -12.45
N PHE A 456 -22.28 -0.38 -12.35
CA PHE A 456 -22.97 0.44 -11.36
C PHE A 456 -24.25 0.99 -11.98
#